data_AF-A0A4Q6BEN7-F1
#
_entry.id   AF-A0A4Q6BEN7-F1
#
_cell.length_a   1.000
_cell.length_b   1.000
_cell.length_c   1.000
_cell.angle_alpha   90.00
_cell.angle_beta   90.00
_cell.angle_gamma   90.00
#
_symmetry.space_group_name_H-M   'P 1'
#
loop_
_entity.id
_entity.type
_entity.pdbx_description
1 polymer ?
#
loop_
_entity_poly.entity_id
_entity_poly.type
_entity_poly.pdbx_seq_one_letter_code
_entity_poly.pdbx_strand_id
1 'polypeptide(L)'
;MKKLLSFKAWQLFLLIFICGAWTSPSPLKEIVNVVAVVTFTLWIDAVGVHGQDRIRQLGLKPMNLTLFRTNVFLMGAFFLAGLIYSIVVGETDRDNSVSSPAEDILYGVVGLYWLFALVQSVLFACKTIAKVEYRREVSFSDYLNNLLLMFFFFVGIWFLQPKVNRFVANDVRHA
;
A
#
# COMPACT_ATOMS: atom_id res chain seq x y z
N MET A 1 3.69 14.79 0.78
CA MET A 1 2.80 13.61 0.97
C MET A 1 1.64 13.85 1.94
N LYS A 2 1.72 14.77 2.92
CA LYS A 2 0.60 15.11 3.84
C LYS A 2 -0.75 15.40 3.16
N LYS A 3 -0.76 16.01 1.96
CA LYS A 3 -2.01 16.28 1.21
C LYS A 3 -2.77 15.00 0.84
N LEU A 4 -2.09 13.88 0.56
CA LEU A 4 -2.75 12.61 0.22
C LEU A 4 -3.54 12.06 1.41
N LEU A 5 -3.04 12.26 2.63
CA LEU A 5 -3.72 11.89 3.86
C LEU A 5 -4.89 12.80 4.21
N SER A 6 -5.06 13.93 3.52
CA SER A 6 -6.26 14.78 3.67
C SER A 6 -7.39 14.42 2.70
N PHE A 7 -7.18 13.43 1.83
CA PHE A 7 -8.20 13.02 0.86
C PHE A 7 -9.42 12.44 1.57
N LYS A 8 -10.58 12.61 0.93
CA LYS A 8 -11.82 11.96 1.35
C LYS A 8 -11.78 10.48 0.95
N ALA A 9 -12.46 9.63 1.70
CA ALA A 9 -12.53 8.19 1.44
C ALA A 9 -12.91 7.87 -0.01
N TRP A 10 -13.88 8.59 -0.59
CA TRP A 10 -14.33 8.39 -1.96
C TRP A 10 -13.25 8.72 -3.02
N GLN A 11 -12.35 9.67 -2.76
CA GLN A 11 -11.28 10.03 -3.71
C GLN A 11 -10.27 8.89 -3.81
N LEU A 12 -9.89 8.30 -2.67
CA LEU A 12 -9.00 7.14 -2.64
C LEU A 12 -9.69 5.88 -3.16
N PHE A 13 -10.98 5.70 -2.86
CA PHE A 13 -11.77 4.61 -3.41
C PHE A 13 -11.77 4.65 -4.94
N LEU A 14 -12.00 5.82 -5.55
CA LEU A 14 -11.93 5.95 -7.01
C LEU A 14 -10.54 5.64 -7.54
N LEU A 15 -9.51 6.27 -6.98
CA LEU A 15 -8.13 6.17 -7.48
C LEU A 15 -7.51 4.78 -7.30
N ILE A 16 -7.87 4.05 -6.25
CA ILE A 16 -7.26 2.75 -5.94
C ILE A 16 -8.17 1.62 -6.41
N PHE A 17 -9.46 1.66 -6.06
CA PHE A 17 -10.36 0.54 -6.29
C PHE A 17 -11.01 0.61 -7.67
N ILE A 18 -11.61 1.74 -8.06
CA ILE A 18 -12.27 1.83 -9.38
C ILE A 18 -11.24 1.81 -10.50
N CYS A 19 -10.11 2.51 -10.34
CA CYS A 19 -9.01 2.38 -11.31
C CYS A 19 -8.46 0.94 -11.34
N GLY A 20 -8.16 0.33 -10.19
CA GLY A 20 -7.61 -1.04 -10.17
C GLY A 20 -8.58 -2.13 -10.65
N ALA A 21 -9.89 -1.96 -10.45
CA ALA A 21 -10.91 -2.96 -10.78
C ALA A 21 -11.51 -2.78 -12.19
N TRP A 22 -11.32 -1.62 -12.84
CA TRP A 22 -11.85 -1.38 -14.18
C TRP A 22 -10.98 -2.06 -15.25
N THR A 23 -11.29 -3.32 -15.54
CA THR A 23 -10.55 -4.19 -16.46
C THR A 23 -11.09 -4.17 -17.90
N SER A 24 -11.41 -3.00 -18.44
CA SER A 24 -11.70 -2.90 -19.88
C SER A 24 -10.44 -3.26 -20.68
N PRO A 25 -10.52 -4.05 -21.76
CA PRO A 25 -9.40 -4.37 -22.66
C PRO A 25 -9.04 -3.16 -23.52
N SER A 26 -8.62 -2.08 -22.87
CA SER A 26 -8.19 -0.82 -23.48
C SER A 26 -6.71 -0.61 -23.16
N PRO A 27 -5.92 0.00 -24.06
CA PRO A 27 -4.55 0.46 -23.77
C PRO A 27 -4.46 1.36 -22.53
N LEU A 28 -5.57 1.98 -22.13
CA LEU A 28 -5.66 2.78 -20.91
C LEU A 28 -5.53 1.96 -19.62
N LYS A 29 -5.76 0.64 -19.68
CA LYS A 29 -5.70 -0.27 -18.51
C LYS A 29 -4.36 -0.18 -17.77
N GLU A 30 -3.25 -0.15 -18.50
CA GLU A 30 -1.91 -0.09 -17.89
C GLU A 30 -1.68 1.24 -17.16
N ILE A 31 -2.08 2.36 -17.79
CA ILE A 31 -1.98 3.69 -17.17
C ILE A 31 -2.83 3.74 -15.90
N VAL A 32 -4.05 3.21 -15.96
CA VAL A 32 -4.98 3.19 -14.83
C VAL A 32 -4.43 2.33 -13.69
N ASN A 33 -3.83 1.17 -13.99
CA ASN A 33 -3.16 0.31 -13.00
C ASN A 33 -1.96 1.01 -12.34
N VAL A 34 -1.15 1.72 -13.12
CA VAL A 34 -0.03 2.52 -12.59
C VAL A 34 -0.54 3.58 -11.63
N VAL A 35 -1.60 4.30 -11.99
CA VAL A 35 -2.22 5.30 -11.10
C VAL A 35 -2.70 4.66 -9.80
N ALA A 36 -3.36 3.50 -9.88
CA ALA A 36 -3.85 2.79 -8.70
C ALA A 36 -2.70 2.34 -7.78
N VAL A 37 -1.67 1.71 -8.33
CA VAL A 37 -0.53 1.22 -7.54
C VAL A 37 0.28 2.36 -6.96
N VAL A 38 0.61 3.38 -7.75
CA VAL A 38 1.33 4.56 -7.25
C VAL A 38 0.51 5.23 -6.14
N THR A 39 -0.80 5.39 -6.31
CA THR A 39 -1.66 5.97 -5.27
C THR A 39 -1.66 5.11 -4.01
N PHE A 40 -1.80 3.79 -4.12
CA PHE A 40 -1.79 2.89 -2.98
C PHE A 40 -0.44 2.88 -2.26
N THR A 41 0.67 2.80 -3.00
CA THR A 41 2.05 2.84 -2.47
C THR A 41 2.34 4.16 -1.76
N LEU A 42 1.94 5.29 -2.34
CA LEU A 42 2.10 6.60 -1.70
C LEU A 42 1.20 6.74 -0.47
N TRP A 43 -0.02 6.19 -0.52
CA TRP A 43 -0.96 6.23 0.60
C TRP A 43 -0.44 5.41 1.77
N ILE A 44 0.01 4.18 1.53
CA ILE A 44 0.53 3.31 2.60
C ILE A 44 1.82 3.89 3.19
N ASP A 45 2.74 4.41 2.36
CA ASP A 45 3.96 5.09 2.82
C ASP A 45 3.61 6.29 3.71
N ALA A 46 2.66 7.12 3.27
CA ALA A 46 2.23 8.29 4.02
C ALA A 46 1.62 7.91 5.37
N VAL A 47 0.78 6.86 5.43
CA VAL A 47 0.22 6.34 6.69
C VAL A 47 1.33 5.87 7.63
N GLY A 48 2.32 5.15 7.11
CA GLY A 48 3.45 4.67 7.89
C GLY A 48 4.31 5.81 8.41
N VAL A 49 4.83 6.68 7.55
CA VAL A 49 5.74 7.78 7.93
C VAL A 49 5.05 8.75 8.89
N HIS A 50 3.90 9.32 8.49
CA HIS A 50 3.23 10.32 9.31
C HIS A 50 2.60 9.72 10.57
N GLY A 51 2.16 8.46 10.51
CA GLY A 51 1.70 7.76 11.69
C GLY A 51 2.82 7.52 12.71
N GLN A 52 4.04 7.21 12.26
CA GLN A 52 5.20 7.09 13.16
C GLN A 52 5.60 8.44 13.79
N ASP A 53 5.54 9.54 13.03
CA ASP A 53 5.76 10.88 13.60
C ASP A 53 4.72 11.18 14.70
N ARG A 54 3.46 10.82 14.48
CA ARG A 54 2.41 10.98 15.49
C ARG A 54 2.63 10.09 16.71
N ILE A 55 3.09 8.85 16.52
CA ILE A 55 3.46 7.95 17.63
C ILE A 55 4.56 8.58 18.50
N ARG A 56 5.56 9.24 17.89
CA ARG A 56 6.61 9.96 18.63
C ARG A 56 6.04 11.12 19.45
N GLN A 57 5.14 11.91 18.87
CA GLN A 57 4.48 13.01 19.59
C GLN A 57 3.63 12.54 20.77
N LEU A 58 3.06 11.33 20.68
CA LEU A 58 2.32 10.69 21.76
C LEU A 58 3.22 10.07 22.84
N GLY A 59 4.55 10.18 22.73
CA GLY A 59 5.51 9.59 23.67
C GLY A 59 5.63 8.06 23.57
N LEU A 60 5.14 7.46 22.49
CA LEU A 60 5.18 6.01 22.27
C LEU A 60 6.44 5.60 21.48
N LYS A 61 6.84 4.33 21.62
CA LYS A 61 8.01 3.80 20.92
C LYS A 61 7.73 3.66 19.40
N PRO A 62 8.48 4.35 18.53
CA PRO A 62 8.32 4.22 17.09
C PRO A 62 8.80 2.85 16.61
N MET A 63 8.20 2.40 15.52
CA MET A 63 8.56 1.17 14.82
C MET A 63 9.67 1.44 13.79
N ASN A 64 10.34 0.38 13.31
CA ASN A 64 11.43 0.50 12.34
C ASN A 64 10.90 1.01 10.99
N LEU A 65 11.12 2.29 10.72
CA LEU A 65 10.68 2.96 9.51
C LEU A 65 11.54 2.59 8.28
N THR A 66 12.81 2.25 8.49
CA THR A 66 13.73 1.92 7.39
C THR A 66 13.29 0.66 6.65
N LEU A 67 13.00 -0.42 7.39
CA LEU A 67 12.51 -1.66 6.79
C LEU A 67 11.19 -1.45 6.04
N PHE A 68 10.25 -0.74 6.67
CA PHE A 68 8.96 -0.42 6.09
C PHE A 68 9.10 0.35 4.77
N ARG A 69 9.85 1.45 4.78
CA ARG A 69 9.98 2.32 3.62
C ARG A 69 10.70 1.63 2.46
N THR A 70 11.73 0.84 2.76
CA THR A 70 12.42 0.02 1.76
C THR A 70 11.46 -0.99 1.14
N ASN A 71 10.65 -1.70 1.94
CA ASN A 71 9.68 -2.67 1.43
C ASN A 71 8.56 -2.02 0.60
N VAL A 72 8.03 -0.88 1.03
CA VAL A 72 6.99 -0.14 0.26
C VAL A 72 7.55 0.32 -1.08
N PHE A 73 8.79 0.84 -1.10
CA PHE A 73 9.45 1.23 -2.34
C PHE A 73 9.69 0.04 -3.27
N LEU A 74 10.24 -1.07 -2.75
CA LEU A 74 10.49 -2.29 -3.53
C LEU A 74 9.19 -2.90 -4.07
N MET A 75 8.10 -2.87 -3.30
CA MET A 75 6.78 -3.32 -3.73
C MET A 75 6.30 -2.55 -4.97
N GLY A 76 6.42 -1.22 -4.96
CA GLY A 76 6.06 -0.38 -6.11
C GLY A 76 7.01 -0.58 -7.30
N ALA A 77 8.32 -0.68 -7.03
CA ALA A 77 9.34 -0.85 -8.06
C ALA A 77 9.19 -2.18 -8.81
N PHE A 78 8.96 -3.29 -8.09
CA PHE A 78 8.75 -4.60 -8.73
C PHE A 78 7.46 -4.65 -9.54
N PHE A 79 6.39 -4.01 -9.08
CA PHE A 79 5.16 -3.90 -9.87
C PHE A 79 5.41 -3.15 -11.19
N LEU A 80 6.08 -1.99 -11.12
CA LEU A 80 6.41 -1.21 -12.32
C LEU A 80 7.35 -1.97 -13.27
N ALA A 81 8.34 -2.70 -12.74
CA ALA A 81 9.22 -3.53 -13.54
C ALA A 81 8.46 -4.65 -14.26
N GLY A 82 7.54 -5.33 -13.57
CA GLY A 82 6.67 -6.36 -14.16
C GLY A 82 5.75 -5.80 -15.25
N LEU A 83 5.24 -4.58 -15.06
CA LEU A 83 4.43 -3.90 -16.07
C LEU A 83 5.25 -3.55 -17.33
N ILE A 84 6.44 -2.96 -17.15
CA ILE A 84 7.35 -2.66 -18.27
C ILE A 84 7.71 -3.94 -19.02
N TYR A 85 8.04 -5.01 -18.31
CA TYR A 85 8.31 -6.31 -18.91
C TYR A 85 7.13 -6.81 -19.74
N SER A 86 5.90 -6.70 -19.21
CA SER A 86 4.69 -7.10 -19.94
C SER A 86 4.46 -6.29 -21.23
N ILE A 87 4.79 -5.00 -21.23
CA ILE A 87 4.68 -4.14 -22.42
C ILE A 87 5.77 -4.48 -23.44
N VAL A 88 7.01 -4.70 -23.00
CA VAL A 88 8.17 -4.93 -23.87
C VAL A 88 8.11 -6.30 -24.55
N VAL A 89 7.70 -7.34 -23.81
CA VAL A 89 7.60 -8.72 -24.34
C VAL A 89 6.30 -8.94 -25.11
N GLY A 90 5.28 -8.10 -24.88
CA GLY A 90 3.98 -8.21 -25.57
C GLY A 90 3.20 -9.48 -25.22
N GLU A 91 1.93 -9.54 -25.65
CA GLU A 91 1.10 -10.76 -25.49
C GLU A 91 1.45 -11.85 -26.53
N THR A 92 2.12 -11.49 -27.63
CA THR A 92 2.32 -12.35 -28.79
C THR A 92 3.43 -13.41 -28.60
N ASP A 93 4.43 -13.15 -27.75
CA ASP A 93 5.49 -14.13 -27.47
C ASP A 93 5.15 -15.10 -26.33
N ARG A 94 4.16 -14.79 -25.48
CA ARG A 94 3.83 -15.59 -24.29
C ARG A 94 3.34 -17.01 -24.57
N ASP A 95 2.65 -17.22 -25.69
CA ASP A 95 2.14 -18.55 -26.08
C ASP A 95 3.20 -19.41 -26.80
N ASN A 96 4.29 -18.81 -27.28
CA ASN A 96 5.34 -19.51 -28.03
C ASN A 96 6.70 -19.56 -27.31
N SER A 97 6.90 -18.79 -26.24
CA SER A 97 8.11 -18.81 -25.42
C SER A 97 8.01 -19.89 -24.33
N VAL A 98 8.76 -20.98 -24.47
CA VAL A 98 9.05 -21.86 -23.34
C VAL A 98 9.94 -21.08 -22.39
N SER A 99 9.41 -20.66 -21.23
CA SER A 99 10.22 -20.02 -20.19
C SER A 99 11.30 -21.00 -19.74
N SER A 100 12.52 -20.48 -19.53
CA SER A 100 13.57 -21.32 -18.98
C SER A 100 13.25 -21.65 -17.52
N PRO A 101 13.62 -22.84 -16.99
CA PRO A 101 13.40 -23.16 -15.57
C PRO A 101 14.04 -22.14 -14.61
N ALA A 102 15.11 -21.47 -15.05
CA ALA A 102 15.76 -20.41 -14.28
C ALA A 102 14.91 -19.14 -14.18
N GLU A 103 14.20 -18.75 -15.23
CA GLU A 103 13.27 -17.62 -15.23
C GLU A 103 12.09 -17.87 -14.30
N ASP A 104 11.49 -19.07 -14.34
CA ASP A 104 10.35 -19.43 -13.49
C ASP A 104 10.72 -19.36 -12.00
N ILE A 105 11.90 -19.86 -11.63
CA ILE A 105 12.43 -19.79 -10.26
C ILE A 105 12.63 -18.32 -9.86
N LEU A 106 13.23 -17.50 -10.74
CA LEU A 106 13.46 -16.09 -10.46
C LEU A 106 12.14 -15.34 -10.23
N TYR A 107 11.15 -15.50 -11.11
CA TYR A 107 9.83 -14.90 -10.95
C TYR A 107 9.12 -15.38 -9.69
N GLY A 108 9.24 -16.67 -9.36
CA GLY A 108 8.72 -17.22 -8.11
C GLY A 108 9.32 -16.56 -6.87
N VAL A 109 10.64 -16.41 -6.81
CA VAL A 109 11.34 -15.77 -5.69
C VAL A 109 10.99 -14.29 -5.58
N VAL A 110 10.99 -13.55 -6.69
CA VAL A 110 10.61 -12.14 -6.73
C VAL A 110 9.14 -11.96 -6.29
N GLY A 111 8.25 -12.82 -6.77
CA GLY A 111 6.83 -12.80 -6.40
C GLY A 111 6.60 -13.07 -4.91
N LEU A 112 7.31 -14.05 -4.33
CA LEU A 112 7.26 -14.33 -2.90
C LEU A 112 7.77 -13.17 -2.06
N TYR A 113 8.89 -12.56 -2.46
CA TYR A 113 9.39 -11.37 -1.79
C TYR A 113 8.43 -10.18 -1.90
N TRP A 114 7.81 -9.98 -3.08
CA TRP A 114 6.81 -8.94 -3.28
C TRP A 114 5.60 -9.14 -2.36
N LEU A 115 5.12 -10.37 -2.22
CA LEU A 115 4.04 -10.70 -1.28
C LEU A 115 4.46 -10.43 0.17
N PHE A 116 5.68 -10.80 0.56
CA PHE A 116 6.24 -10.48 1.87
C PHE A 116 6.27 -8.96 2.11
N ALA A 117 6.76 -8.19 1.14
CA ALA A 117 6.85 -6.73 1.24
C ALA A 117 5.45 -6.09 1.37
N LEU A 118 4.47 -6.58 0.61
CA LEU A 118 3.06 -6.15 0.70
C LEU A 118 2.49 -6.44 2.08
N VAL A 119 2.57 -7.69 2.56
CA VAL A 119 2.03 -8.10 3.86
C VAL A 119 2.70 -7.34 5.00
N GLN A 120 4.03 -7.20 4.97
CA GLN A 120 4.77 -6.46 5.99
C GLN A 120 4.37 -4.98 6.01
N SER A 121 4.20 -4.36 4.84
CA SER A 121 3.78 -2.95 4.72
C SER A 121 2.35 -2.74 5.24
N VAL A 122 1.43 -3.64 4.89
CA VAL A 122 0.04 -3.62 5.37
C VAL A 122 -0.03 -3.80 6.88
N LEU A 123 0.69 -4.78 7.44
CA LEU A 123 0.74 -5.00 8.89
C LEU A 123 1.31 -3.78 9.61
N PHE A 124 2.37 -3.18 9.05
CA PHE A 124 2.97 -1.97 9.60
C PHE A 124 1.97 -0.81 9.63
N ALA A 125 1.25 -0.57 8.53
CA ALA A 125 0.25 0.50 8.44
C ALA A 125 -0.93 0.26 9.40
N CYS A 126 -1.49 -0.96 9.44
CA CYS A 126 -2.60 -1.30 10.33
C CYS A 126 -2.24 -1.14 11.82
N LYS A 127 -1.03 -1.62 12.18
CA LYS A 127 -0.49 -1.46 13.54
C LYS A 127 -0.24 0.01 13.87
N THR A 128 0.25 0.79 12.92
CA THR A 128 0.46 2.23 13.07
C THR A 128 -0.86 2.96 13.33
N ILE A 129 -1.90 2.66 12.54
CA ILE A 129 -3.25 3.21 12.72
C ILE A 129 -3.77 2.90 14.12
N ALA A 130 -3.69 1.64 14.55
CA ALA A 130 -4.17 1.20 15.86
C ALA A 130 -3.40 1.86 17.02
N LYS A 131 -2.07 1.96 16.93
CA LYS A 131 -1.25 2.66 17.95
C LYS A 131 -1.67 4.11 18.12
N VAL A 132 -1.90 4.83 17.03
CA VAL A 132 -2.33 6.23 17.08
C VAL A 132 -3.75 6.36 17.64
N GLU A 133 -4.64 5.45 17.27
CA GLU A 133 -6.03 5.43 17.74
C GLU A 133 -6.14 5.15 19.25
N TYR A 134 -5.47 4.09 19.73
CA TYR A 134 -5.52 3.68 21.14
C TYR A 134 -4.54 4.44 22.04
N ARG A 135 -3.57 5.15 21.47
CA ARG A 135 -2.51 5.89 22.20
C ARG A 135 -1.74 5.02 23.20
N ARG A 136 -1.58 3.73 22.91
CA ARG A 136 -0.80 2.77 23.68
C ARG A 136 -0.08 1.78 22.77
N GLU A 137 0.79 0.97 23.35
CA GLU A 137 1.29 -0.22 22.66
C GLU A 137 0.13 -1.19 22.38
N VAL A 138 0.13 -1.73 21.16
CA VAL A 138 -0.96 -2.55 20.62
C VAL A 138 -0.48 -3.97 20.33
N SER A 139 -1.32 -4.93 20.67
CA SER A 139 -1.18 -6.35 20.36
C SER A 139 -1.81 -6.68 19.00
N PHE A 140 -1.66 -7.92 18.52
CA PHE A 140 -2.23 -8.34 17.23
C PHE A 140 -3.76 -8.20 17.16
N SER A 141 -4.47 -8.54 18.23
CA SER A 141 -5.93 -8.44 18.29
C SER A 141 -6.43 -7.01 18.15
N ASP A 142 -5.67 -6.02 18.67
CA ASP A 142 -6.04 -4.61 18.62
C ASP A 142 -6.06 -4.05 17.18
N TYR A 143 -5.24 -4.57 16.26
CA TYR A 143 -5.21 -4.13 14.86
C TYR A 143 -5.77 -5.13 13.85
N LEU A 144 -6.28 -6.28 14.30
CA LEU A 144 -6.90 -7.30 13.44
C LEU A 144 -8.08 -6.72 12.64
N ASN A 145 -8.90 -5.86 13.26
CA ASN A 145 -10.00 -5.20 12.57
C ASN A 145 -9.48 -4.31 11.41
N ASN A 146 -8.41 -3.52 11.66
CA ASN A 146 -7.81 -2.71 10.61
C ASN A 146 -7.21 -3.58 9.48
N LEU A 147 -6.67 -4.75 9.81
CA LEU A 147 -6.16 -5.72 8.84
C LEU A 147 -7.30 -6.26 7.96
N LEU A 148 -8.41 -6.70 8.56
CA LEU A 148 -9.59 -7.15 7.81
C LEU A 148 -10.14 -6.05 6.88
N LEU A 149 -10.22 -4.82 7.37
CA LEU A 149 -10.61 -3.68 6.55
C LEU A 149 -9.63 -3.47 5.38
N MET A 150 -8.32 -3.64 5.58
CA MET A 150 -7.35 -3.53 4.49
C MET A 150 -7.52 -4.63 3.43
N PHE A 151 -7.81 -5.88 3.83
CA PHE A 151 -8.11 -6.97 2.90
C PHE A 151 -9.39 -6.68 2.08
N PHE A 152 -10.44 -6.21 2.75
CA PHE A 152 -11.67 -5.78 2.10
C PHE A 152 -11.64 -4.30 1.76
N PHE A 153 -10.58 -3.85 1.09
CA PHE A 153 -10.29 -2.43 0.89
C PHE A 153 -11.46 -1.62 0.29
N PHE A 154 -12.29 -2.27 -0.54
CA PHE A 154 -13.49 -1.66 -1.12
C PHE A 154 -14.46 -1.10 -0.07
N VAL A 155 -14.61 -1.77 1.07
CA VAL A 155 -15.32 -1.28 2.26
C VAL A 155 -14.36 -0.59 3.22
N GLY A 156 -13.17 -1.15 3.38
CA GLY A 156 -12.19 -0.74 4.37
C GLY A 156 -11.78 0.71 4.26
N ILE A 157 -11.64 1.25 3.05
CA ILE A 157 -11.22 2.64 2.84
C ILE A 157 -12.17 3.65 3.50
N TRP A 158 -13.46 3.32 3.59
CA TRP A 158 -14.48 4.17 4.21
C TRP A 158 -14.32 4.27 5.73
N PHE A 159 -13.71 3.26 6.36
CA PHE A 159 -13.45 3.23 7.80
C PHE A 159 -12.01 3.63 8.14
N LEU A 160 -11.04 3.19 7.33
CA LEU A 160 -9.62 3.48 7.53
C LEU A 160 -9.30 4.94 7.23
N GLN A 161 -9.84 5.52 6.15
CA GLN A 161 -9.49 6.89 5.77
C GLN A 161 -9.92 7.93 6.81
N PRO A 162 -11.14 7.91 7.39
CA PRO A 162 -11.50 8.85 8.44
C PRO A 162 -10.60 8.75 9.68
N LYS A 163 -10.12 7.55 10.03
CA LYS A 163 -9.13 7.37 11.12
C LYS A 163 -7.82 8.05 10.76
N VAL A 164 -7.30 7.81 9.56
CA VAL A 164 -6.07 8.43 9.06
C VAL A 164 -6.17 9.95 8.99
N ASN A 165 -7.31 10.50 8.54
CA ASN A 165 -7.53 11.95 8.47
C ASN A 165 -7.46 12.60 9.87
N ARG A 166 -7.91 11.90 10.92
CA ARG A 166 -7.79 12.38 12.31
C ARG A 166 -6.33 12.44 12.78
N PHE A 167 -5.42 11.65 12.20
CA PHE A 167 -3.99 11.74 12.52
C PHE A 167 -3.44 13.09 12.11
N VAL A 168 -3.79 13.53 10.90
CA VAL A 168 -3.30 14.78 10.30
C VAL A 168 -4.01 16.01 10.88
N ALA A 169 -5.32 15.92 11.12
CA ALA A 169 -6.09 17.06 11.66
C ALA A 169 -5.66 17.44 13.09
N ASN A 170 -5.26 16.46 13.91
CA ASN A 170 -4.78 16.72 15.27
C ASN A 170 -3.32 17.20 15.31
N ASP A 171 -2.57 17.07 14.21
CA ASP A 171 -1.21 17.58 14.03
C ASP A 171 -1.22 19.12 13.90
N VAL A 172 -2.30 19.70 13.35
CA VAL A 172 -2.46 21.14 13.13
C VAL A 172 -2.89 21.90 14.39
N ARG A 173 -3.48 21.23 15.39
CA ARG A 173 -3.95 21.88 16.63
C ARG A 173 -2.87 22.05 17.71
N HIS A 174 -1.68 21.50 17.49
CA HIS A 174 -0.55 21.57 18.43
C HIS A 174 0.69 22.25 17.84
N ALA A 175 0.56 22.87 16.66
CA ALA A 175 1.56 23.75 16.05
C ALA A 175 1.06 25.19 16.12
#